data_AF-A0A183BVE9-F1
#
_entry.id   AF-A0A183BVE9-F1
#
_cell.length_a   1.000
_cell.length_b   1.000
_cell.length_c   1.000
_cell.angle_alpha   90.00
_cell.angle_beta   90.00
_cell.angle_gamma   90.00
#
_symmetry.space_group_name_H-M   'P 1'
#
loop_
_entity.id
_entity.type
_entity.pdbx_description
1 polymer ?
#
loop_
_entity_poly.entity_id
_entity_poly.type
_entity_poly.pdbx_seq_one_letter_code
_entity_poly.pdbx_strand_id
1 'polypeptide(L)'
;MKGHNVLRQHNSIHPQADAGIGQQQQQRQQPEETDRNNDQLQSEQCSSTEMRSDASPSPTPFSAQFSYRLHGIVRLAYRRWAHFVVAHPYKIILFCFILTAICVAKTTRTKHKNNIRGYTPYGSRSLYEFNVRDEFFDQSGVGIRVFVLILPRNGTNMLGLDTLRETVEVDSLIQHNLTIFNRITQRHEPFSRICRRFCTINEPVQLFYAGFKDHQRQLDKHEQPSNHLKLDYPTATVFGQRVNIQPNFFGIHFANASSKLSSTSKRFSNMDSVEMLVLLYRAERIGGWFDDDISDYEMRLSNYFKDQYVGQHIQVLTISTSYVQVEVDRAGNIIRSYFGIGLAVMILCAVVTNSLSAFFMHQLSIYRLPVAFFACLCPFMASGTALGLLFFAGIRNSSILAVTPFLILALGIDDAFLMIHSWQLSSKRRHNSATKAHDELPVNLAVAEQLAEVLEETGPAILISALTNIFADLVGAFIGSEEITLLCVGNIASIIVDFFYQITLFTAGATEDVQEPS
;
A
#
# COMPACT_ATOMS: atom_id res chain seq x y z
N MET A 1 -7.19 37.27 58.31
CA MET A 1 -8.39 36.72 58.97
C MET A 1 -8.88 35.54 58.15
N LYS A 2 -8.89 34.35 58.79
CA LYS A 2 -9.68 33.10 58.58
C LYS A 2 -10.36 32.96 57.19
N GLY A 3 -10.09 31.97 56.34
CA GLY A 3 -9.83 30.56 56.62
C GLY A 3 -11.14 29.78 56.73
N HIS A 4 -11.40 28.84 55.81
CA HIS A 4 -11.96 27.51 56.10
C HIS A 4 -11.85 26.59 54.87
N ASN A 5 -10.99 25.59 55.01
CA ASN A 5 -11.06 24.30 54.33
C ASN A 5 -12.31 23.55 54.81
N VAL A 6 -12.96 22.78 53.92
CA VAL A 6 -13.64 21.54 54.31
C VAL A 6 -13.32 20.47 53.28
N LEU A 7 -12.44 19.56 53.72
CA LEU A 7 -12.30 18.20 53.22
C LEU A 7 -13.58 17.41 53.55
N ARG A 8 -14.06 16.59 52.60
CA ARG A 8 -14.76 15.34 52.94
C ARG A 8 -14.50 14.27 51.88
N GLN A 9 -13.66 13.32 52.26
CA GLN A 9 -13.53 12.00 51.64
C GLN A 9 -14.64 11.06 52.12
N HIS A 10 -14.80 9.97 51.36
CA HIS A 10 -15.56 8.73 51.61
C HIS A 10 -17.07 8.75 51.38
N ASN A 11 -17.53 8.14 50.27
CA ASN A 11 -17.82 6.70 50.29
C ASN A 11 -18.04 6.11 48.88
N SER A 12 -17.60 4.86 48.78
CA SER A 12 -17.65 3.93 47.65
C SER A 12 -19.07 3.67 47.14
N ILE A 13 -19.27 3.70 45.82
CA ILE A 13 -20.34 2.96 45.14
C ILE A 13 -19.79 2.44 43.81
N HIS A 14 -19.48 1.13 43.78
CA HIS A 14 -19.44 0.32 42.56
C HIS A 14 -20.86 0.25 41.96
N PRO A 15 -20.96 0.06 40.65
CA PRO A 15 -21.78 -1.07 40.20
C PRO A 15 -20.99 -1.97 39.24
N GLN A 16 -20.78 -3.21 39.68
CA GLN A 16 -20.81 -4.38 38.80
C GLN A 16 -22.26 -4.75 38.50
N ALA A 17 -22.57 -5.02 37.23
CA ALA A 17 -23.62 -5.91 36.72
C ALA A 17 -23.43 -5.88 35.19
N ASP A 18 -22.90 -6.89 34.49
CA ASP A 18 -23.28 -8.30 34.37
C ASP A 18 -24.75 -8.56 34.04
N ALA A 19 -24.94 -9.02 32.78
CA ALA A 19 -26.04 -9.73 32.11
C ALA A 19 -26.27 -9.06 30.75
N GLY A 20 -25.96 -9.65 29.60
CA GLY A 20 -26.30 -11.02 29.17
C GLY A 20 -27.39 -10.92 28.09
N ILE A 21 -27.38 -11.86 27.12
CA ILE A 21 -28.29 -12.03 25.97
C ILE A 21 -27.81 -11.30 24.70
N GLY A 22 -27.57 -11.94 23.56
CA GLY A 22 -27.78 -13.34 23.18
C GLY A 22 -27.28 -13.57 21.75
N GLN A 23 -26.71 -14.75 21.54
CA GLN A 23 -26.19 -15.29 20.28
C GLN A 23 -27.30 -15.53 19.24
N GLN A 24 -26.94 -15.52 17.96
CA GLN A 24 -27.40 -16.54 17.00
C GLN A 24 -26.24 -17.01 16.12
N GLN A 25 -25.41 -17.87 16.71
CA GLN A 25 -24.83 -19.00 15.99
C GLN A 25 -25.91 -20.09 15.97
N GLN A 26 -26.33 -20.55 14.80
CA GLN A 26 -27.14 -21.75 14.67
C GLN A 26 -26.27 -22.87 14.09
N GLN A 27 -25.53 -23.53 14.99
CA GLN A 27 -25.21 -24.94 14.85
C GLN A 27 -26.53 -25.70 14.91
N ARG A 28 -26.82 -26.54 13.93
CA ARG A 28 -27.86 -27.56 14.03
C ARG A 28 -27.16 -28.90 14.24
N GLN A 29 -27.20 -29.38 15.48
CA GLN A 29 -26.83 -30.75 15.85
C GLN A 29 -27.78 -31.74 15.18
N GLN A 30 -27.20 -32.81 14.65
CA GLN A 30 -27.87 -34.07 14.35
C GLN A 30 -28.38 -34.71 15.66
N PRO A 31 -29.49 -35.46 15.60
CA PRO A 31 -29.66 -36.65 16.43
C PRO A 31 -29.31 -37.89 15.59
N GLU A 32 -28.32 -38.65 16.04
CA GLU A 32 -28.25 -40.09 15.77
C GLU A 32 -29.41 -40.77 16.52
N GLU A 33 -30.33 -41.38 15.79
CA GLU A 33 -30.89 -42.65 16.24
C GLU A 33 -31.16 -43.55 15.03
N THR A 34 -30.54 -44.72 15.12
CA THR A 34 -30.46 -45.85 14.22
C THR A 34 -31.85 -46.47 13.98
N ASP A 35 -32.27 -46.64 12.73
CA ASP A 35 -32.73 -47.96 12.29
C ASP A 35 -32.86 -48.12 10.76
N ARG A 36 -32.65 -49.37 10.37
CA ARG A 36 -32.37 -49.91 9.03
C ARG A 36 -33.52 -49.82 8.01
N ASN A 37 -33.13 -50.01 6.75
CA ASN A 37 -33.91 -50.47 5.57
C ASN A 37 -34.50 -49.38 4.66
N ASN A 38 -33.85 -49.10 3.52
CA ASN A 38 -34.20 -49.71 2.24
C ASN A 38 -33.41 -49.06 1.08
N ASP A 39 -32.52 -49.85 0.49
CA ASP A 39 -32.03 -49.66 -0.87
C ASP A 39 -33.14 -49.97 -1.88
N GLN A 40 -32.95 -49.46 -3.11
CA GLN A 40 -33.68 -49.75 -4.35
C GLN A 40 -34.99 -49.00 -4.59
N LEU A 41 -34.92 -47.93 -5.40
CA LEU A 41 -35.59 -47.80 -6.70
C LEU A 41 -35.54 -46.33 -7.13
N GLN A 42 -34.82 -46.00 -8.20
CA GLN A 42 -35.33 -45.13 -9.27
C GLN A 42 -34.34 -45.06 -10.43
N SER A 43 -34.55 -45.98 -11.37
CA SER A 43 -34.11 -45.89 -12.76
C SER A 43 -35.22 -46.49 -13.61
N GLU A 44 -36.01 -45.67 -14.29
CA GLU A 44 -36.84 -46.00 -15.48
C GLU A 44 -37.49 -44.69 -15.98
N GLN A 45 -36.96 -44.09 -17.03
CA GLN A 45 -37.30 -44.25 -18.47
C GLN A 45 -38.50 -43.43 -18.95
N CYS A 46 -38.23 -42.63 -19.98
CA CYS A 46 -39.19 -41.98 -20.87
C CYS A 46 -40.08 -43.01 -21.59
N SER A 47 -41.39 -42.73 -21.68
CA SER A 47 -42.22 -43.09 -22.83
C SER A 47 -43.40 -42.12 -22.96
N SER A 48 -43.64 -41.74 -24.21
CA SER A 48 -44.60 -40.76 -24.72
C SER A 48 -46.07 -41.14 -24.50
N THR A 49 -46.92 -40.16 -24.17
CA THR A 49 -48.32 -40.15 -24.57
C THR A 49 -48.77 -38.71 -24.82
N GLU A 50 -49.12 -38.41 -26.07
CA GLU A 50 -49.83 -37.20 -26.45
C GLU A 50 -51.22 -37.19 -25.79
N MET A 51 -51.56 -36.10 -25.10
CA MET A 51 -52.95 -35.66 -24.98
C MET A 51 -52.97 -34.14 -24.94
N ARG A 52 -53.44 -33.55 -26.04
CA ARG A 52 -53.73 -32.13 -26.21
C ARG A 52 -55.01 -31.81 -25.43
N SER A 53 -54.94 -30.88 -24.48
CA SER A 53 -56.08 -30.03 -24.12
C SER A 53 -55.56 -28.67 -23.71
N ASP A 54 -56.08 -27.65 -24.39
CA ASP A 54 -55.67 -26.26 -24.37
C ASP A 54 -55.67 -25.64 -22.97
N ALA A 55 -54.50 -25.13 -22.56
CA ALA A 55 -54.38 -24.10 -21.55
C ALA A 55 -53.55 -22.95 -22.16
N SER A 56 -54.21 -21.82 -22.40
CA SER A 56 -53.58 -20.55 -22.75
C SER A 56 -52.40 -20.24 -21.82
N PRO A 57 -51.22 -19.82 -22.32
CA PRO A 57 -50.13 -19.43 -21.44
C PRO A 57 -50.54 -18.15 -20.72
N SER A 58 -50.64 -18.21 -19.40
CA SER A 58 -50.69 -17.01 -18.56
C SER A 58 -49.47 -16.14 -18.88
N PRO A 59 -49.60 -14.80 -18.93
CA PRO A 59 -48.48 -13.94 -19.27
C PRO A 59 -47.41 -14.12 -18.19
N THR A 60 -46.26 -14.67 -18.60
CA THR A 60 -45.08 -14.72 -17.74
C THR A 60 -44.78 -13.31 -17.26
N PRO A 61 -44.48 -13.11 -15.96
CA PRO A 61 -44.24 -11.78 -15.42
C PRO A 61 -43.10 -11.11 -16.22
N PHE A 62 -43.22 -9.82 -16.50
CA PHE A 62 -42.28 -9.05 -17.31
C PHE A 62 -40.80 -9.29 -16.92
N SER A 63 -40.53 -9.52 -15.64
CA SER A 63 -39.21 -9.90 -15.11
C SER A 63 -38.69 -11.25 -15.62
N ALA A 64 -39.54 -12.27 -15.75
CA ALA A 64 -39.17 -13.58 -16.28
C ALA A 64 -38.90 -13.53 -17.79
N GLN A 65 -39.68 -12.73 -18.52
CA GLN A 65 -39.48 -12.56 -19.97
C GLN A 65 -38.22 -11.73 -20.27
N PHE A 66 -37.92 -10.71 -19.46
CA PHE A 66 -36.67 -9.96 -19.52
C PHE A 66 -35.45 -10.83 -19.20
N SER A 67 -35.52 -11.60 -18.09
CA SER A 67 -34.45 -12.53 -17.70
C SER A 67 -34.15 -13.57 -18.79
N TYR A 68 -35.20 -14.17 -19.36
CA TYR A 68 -35.03 -15.14 -20.45
C TYR A 68 -34.39 -14.53 -21.70
N ARG A 69 -34.81 -13.31 -22.09
CA ARG A 69 -34.23 -12.60 -23.24
C ARG A 69 -32.78 -12.18 -22.99
N LEU A 70 -32.47 -11.67 -21.81
CA LEU A 70 -31.12 -11.29 -21.43
C LEU A 70 -30.19 -12.50 -21.44
N HIS A 71 -30.62 -13.61 -20.84
CA HIS A 71 -29.88 -14.87 -20.83
C HIS A 71 -29.62 -15.39 -22.24
N GLY A 72 -30.63 -15.33 -23.12
CA GLY A 72 -30.48 -15.70 -24.53
C GLY A 72 -29.47 -14.82 -25.30
N ILE A 73 -29.48 -13.51 -25.06
CA ILE A 73 -28.53 -12.57 -25.69
C ILE A 73 -27.10 -12.83 -25.21
N VAL A 74 -26.92 -13.02 -23.90
CA VAL A 74 -25.61 -13.29 -23.29
C VAL A 74 -25.02 -14.60 -23.82
N ARG A 75 -25.84 -15.66 -23.90
CA ARG A 75 -25.44 -16.94 -24.49
C ARG A 75 -25.01 -16.80 -25.95
N LEU A 76 -25.81 -16.10 -26.76
CA LEU A 76 -25.49 -15.86 -28.17
C LEU A 76 -24.18 -15.07 -28.32
N ALA A 77 -23.94 -14.09 -27.46
CA ALA A 77 -22.71 -13.31 -27.45
C ALA A 77 -21.49 -14.20 -27.13
N TYR A 78 -21.56 -15.02 -26.08
CA TYR A 78 -20.46 -15.94 -25.71
C TYR A 78 -20.22 -17.01 -26.78
N ARG A 79 -21.26 -17.57 -27.41
CA ARG A 79 -21.11 -18.48 -28.56
C ARG A 79 -20.37 -17.82 -29.70
N ARG A 80 -20.80 -16.61 -30.09
CA ARG A 80 -20.16 -15.88 -31.20
C ARG A 80 -18.71 -15.53 -30.88
N TRP A 81 -18.42 -15.19 -29.63
CA TRP A 81 -17.07 -14.93 -29.15
C TRP A 81 -16.20 -16.19 -29.18
N ALA A 82 -16.71 -17.33 -28.72
CA ALA A 82 -16.00 -18.61 -28.76
C ALA A 82 -15.58 -19.01 -30.18
N HIS A 83 -16.51 -18.92 -31.15
CA HIS A 83 -16.20 -19.18 -32.56
C HIS A 83 -15.15 -18.21 -33.12
N PHE A 84 -15.17 -16.95 -32.71
CA PHE A 84 -14.16 -15.98 -33.11
C PHE A 84 -12.77 -16.31 -32.56
N VAL A 85 -12.69 -16.70 -31.28
CA VAL A 85 -11.43 -17.06 -30.62
C VAL A 85 -10.79 -18.29 -31.30
N VAL A 86 -11.58 -19.34 -31.55
CA VAL A 86 -11.07 -20.56 -32.21
C VAL A 86 -10.71 -20.35 -33.68
N ALA A 87 -11.33 -19.38 -34.36
CA ALA A 87 -10.97 -19.06 -35.74
C ALA A 87 -9.57 -18.41 -35.85
N HIS A 88 -9.12 -17.68 -34.82
CA HIS A 88 -7.90 -16.88 -34.88
C HIS A 88 -7.03 -16.91 -33.59
N PRO A 89 -6.71 -18.09 -33.01
CA PRO A 89 -6.03 -18.19 -31.71
C PRO A 89 -4.65 -17.52 -31.71
N TYR A 90 -3.79 -17.85 -32.68
CA TYR A 90 -2.44 -17.29 -32.81
C TYR A 90 -2.41 -15.76 -32.94
N LYS A 91 -3.37 -15.19 -33.68
CA LYS A 91 -3.43 -13.73 -33.89
C LYS A 91 -3.81 -13.01 -32.61
N ILE A 92 -4.73 -13.59 -31.82
CA ILE A 92 -5.18 -13.05 -30.53
C ILE A 92 -4.04 -13.11 -29.51
N ILE A 93 -3.39 -14.27 -29.39
CA ILE A 93 -2.25 -14.47 -28.49
C ILE A 93 -1.17 -13.44 -28.83
N LEU A 94 -0.73 -13.38 -30.09
CA LEU A 94 0.30 -12.44 -30.53
C LEU A 94 -0.07 -10.98 -30.24
N PHE A 95 -1.33 -10.59 -30.50
CA PHE A 95 -1.80 -9.23 -30.23
C PHE A 95 -1.73 -8.89 -28.73
N CYS A 96 -2.22 -9.76 -27.86
CA CYS A 96 -2.18 -9.56 -26.41
C CYS A 96 -0.73 -9.47 -25.90
N PHE A 97 0.17 -10.34 -26.37
CA PHE A 97 1.59 -10.29 -26.02
C PHE A 97 2.26 -8.99 -26.46
N ILE A 98 2.01 -8.52 -27.69
CA ILE A 98 2.56 -7.25 -28.20
C ILE A 98 2.02 -6.08 -27.38
N LEU A 99 0.71 -6.04 -27.13
CA LEU A 99 0.07 -4.99 -26.35
C LEU A 99 0.65 -4.93 -24.93
N THR A 100 0.76 -6.09 -24.27
CA THR A 100 1.37 -6.18 -22.94
C THR A 100 2.83 -5.75 -22.96
N ALA A 101 3.62 -6.16 -23.96
CA ALA A 101 5.03 -5.77 -24.06
C ALA A 101 5.21 -4.24 -24.18
N ILE A 102 4.37 -3.57 -24.99
CA ILE A 102 4.38 -2.11 -25.13
C ILE A 102 4.02 -1.43 -23.81
N CYS A 103 2.96 -1.89 -23.14
CA CYS A 103 2.51 -1.36 -21.86
C CYS A 103 3.55 -1.57 -20.74
N VAL A 104 4.15 -2.75 -20.65
CA VAL A 104 5.21 -3.05 -19.67
C VAL A 104 6.46 -2.20 -19.94
N ALA A 105 6.84 -1.98 -21.19
CA ALA A 105 7.95 -1.09 -21.54
C ALA A 105 7.68 0.37 -21.10
N LYS A 106 6.43 0.82 -21.17
CA LYS A 106 6.02 2.14 -20.63
C LYS A 106 6.09 2.16 -19.11
N THR A 107 5.60 1.12 -18.44
CA THR A 107 5.64 0.98 -16.98
C THR A 107 7.06 1.03 -16.44
N THR A 108 8.01 0.30 -17.04
CA THR A 108 9.41 0.28 -16.58
C THR A 108 10.15 1.60 -16.80
N ARG A 109 9.75 2.41 -17.79
CA ARG A 109 10.33 3.74 -18.04
C ARG A 109 9.74 4.85 -17.20
N THR A 110 8.58 4.64 -16.56
CA THR A 110 7.88 5.69 -15.82
C THR A 110 8.44 5.79 -14.40
N LYS A 111 9.00 6.96 -14.06
CA LYS A 111 9.57 7.21 -12.71
C LYS A 111 8.48 7.18 -11.65
N HIS A 112 8.81 6.62 -10.48
CA HIS A 112 7.93 6.65 -9.32
C HIS A 112 7.88 8.06 -8.75
N LYS A 113 6.69 8.51 -8.37
CA LYS A 113 6.47 9.78 -7.70
C LYS A 113 5.41 9.58 -6.62
N ASN A 114 5.84 9.47 -5.37
CA ASN A 114 4.95 9.35 -4.23
C ASN A 114 4.56 10.73 -3.69
N ASN A 115 3.33 10.86 -3.19
CA ASN A 115 2.92 12.05 -2.46
C ASN A 115 2.41 11.64 -1.07
N ILE A 116 3.21 11.89 -0.03
CA ILE A 116 2.80 11.59 1.36
C ILE A 116 1.51 12.33 1.74
N ARG A 117 1.20 13.48 1.13
CA ARG A 117 -0.05 14.20 1.40
C ARG A 117 -1.27 13.51 0.82
N GLY A 118 -1.07 12.66 -0.18
CA GLY A 118 -2.14 11.95 -0.87
C GLY A 118 -2.84 10.92 0.01
N TYR A 119 -2.38 10.69 1.24
CA TYR A 119 -3.14 9.93 2.25
C TYR A 119 -4.23 10.75 2.95
N THR A 120 -4.32 12.06 2.67
CA THR A 120 -5.38 12.92 3.21
C THR A 120 -6.61 12.90 2.27
N PRO A 121 -7.84 12.79 2.79
CA PRO A 121 -9.05 12.80 1.96
C PRO A 121 -9.21 14.08 1.14
N TYR A 122 -9.80 13.95 -0.05
CA TYR A 122 -10.16 15.08 -0.92
C TYR A 122 -11.05 16.08 -0.21
N GLY A 123 -10.80 17.37 -0.43
CA GLY A 123 -11.63 18.45 0.13
C GLY A 123 -11.63 18.53 1.65
N SER A 124 -10.73 17.81 2.33
CA SER A 124 -10.61 17.87 3.78
C SER A 124 -10.30 19.29 4.24
N ARG A 125 -10.89 19.67 5.39
CA ARG A 125 -10.68 20.99 6.00
C ARG A 125 -9.21 21.29 6.25
N SER A 126 -8.41 20.28 6.60
CA SER A 126 -6.97 20.41 6.80
C SER A 126 -6.22 20.80 5.53
N LEU A 127 -6.59 20.25 4.35
CA LEU A 127 -6.01 20.66 3.07
C LEU A 127 -6.40 22.10 2.71
N TYR A 128 -7.64 22.49 2.97
CA TYR A 128 -8.08 23.88 2.77
C TYR A 128 -7.31 24.86 3.67
N GLU A 129 -7.25 24.60 4.97
CA GLU A 129 -6.49 25.42 5.92
C GLU A 129 -5.00 25.48 5.56
N PHE A 130 -4.45 24.37 5.06
CA PHE A 130 -3.08 24.31 4.59
C PHE A 130 -2.85 25.20 3.36
N ASN A 131 -3.76 25.18 2.37
CA ASN A 131 -3.67 26.00 1.18
C ASN A 131 -3.85 27.49 1.50
N VAL A 132 -4.82 27.84 2.35
CA VAL A 132 -5.02 29.23 2.81
C VAL A 132 -3.77 29.74 3.54
N ARG A 133 -3.15 28.89 4.36
CA ARG A 133 -1.89 29.22 5.04
C ARG A 133 -0.76 29.45 4.04
N ASP A 134 -0.61 28.57 3.04
CA ASP A 134 0.45 28.71 2.02
C ASP A 134 0.25 29.98 1.18
N GLU A 135 -1.00 30.29 0.81
CA GLU A 135 -1.36 31.55 0.13
C GLU A 135 -1.06 32.78 1.00
N PHE A 136 -1.47 32.76 2.27
CA PHE A 136 -1.25 33.86 3.21
C PHE A 136 0.24 34.17 3.42
N PHE A 137 1.10 33.15 3.40
CA PHE A 137 2.55 33.32 3.57
C PHE A 137 3.31 33.48 2.25
N ASP A 138 2.64 33.59 1.10
CA ASP A 138 3.24 33.62 -0.25
C ASP A 138 4.22 32.45 -0.48
N GLN A 139 3.83 31.27 0.00
CA GLN A 139 4.61 30.04 -0.11
C GLN A 139 4.12 29.23 -1.31
N SER A 140 4.97 29.00 -2.29
CA SER A 140 4.68 28.13 -3.43
C SER A 140 4.89 26.63 -3.09
N GLY A 141 4.29 26.17 -1.99
CA GLY A 141 4.40 24.81 -1.47
C GLY A 141 5.40 24.63 -0.32
N VAL A 142 5.79 23.39 -0.07
CA VAL A 142 6.64 23.04 1.08
C VAL A 142 8.09 23.41 0.80
N GLY A 143 8.67 24.26 1.64
CA GLY A 143 10.11 24.44 1.68
C GLY A 143 10.82 23.32 2.45
N ILE A 144 12.12 23.52 2.71
CA ILE A 144 12.96 22.53 3.40
C ILE A 144 12.46 22.35 4.84
N ARG A 145 12.24 21.09 5.25
CA ARG A 145 11.91 20.74 6.65
C ARG A 145 12.67 19.50 7.07
N VAL A 146 13.71 19.71 7.88
CA VAL A 146 14.56 18.62 8.37
C VAL A 146 14.70 18.71 9.87
N PHE A 147 14.49 17.59 10.55
CA PHE A 147 14.87 17.43 11.94
C PHE A 147 16.20 16.68 11.99
N VAL A 148 17.13 17.21 12.76
CA VAL A 148 18.43 16.60 13.02
C VAL A 148 18.45 16.23 14.49
N LEU A 149 18.29 14.94 14.74
CA LEU A 149 18.27 14.34 16.06
C LEU A 149 19.71 14.00 16.44
N ILE A 150 20.16 14.49 17.58
CA ILE A 150 21.52 14.31 18.07
C ILE A 150 21.46 13.52 19.37
N LEU A 151 22.15 12.39 19.35
CA LEU A 151 22.23 11.44 20.44
C LEU A 151 23.67 11.29 20.92
N PRO A 152 23.90 10.97 22.20
CA PRO A 152 25.24 10.68 22.68
C PRO A 152 25.68 9.29 22.16
N ARG A 153 26.94 9.16 21.74
CA ARG A 153 27.50 7.89 21.27
C ARG A 153 27.88 6.96 22.42
N ASN A 154 28.39 7.55 23.50
CA ASN A 154 28.81 6.84 24.71
C ASN A 154 27.98 7.34 25.90
N GLY A 155 27.00 6.53 26.33
CA GLY A 155 26.12 6.85 27.45
C GLY A 155 24.78 7.42 27.03
N THR A 156 24.06 8.04 27.97
CA THR A 156 22.69 8.55 27.79
C THR A 156 22.58 10.06 28.03
N ASN A 157 23.70 10.75 28.25
CA ASN A 157 23.70 12.16 28.65
C ASN A 157 24.34 13.05 27.59
N MET A 158 23.57 14.03 27.11
CA MET A 158 23.98 15.08 26.19
C MET A 158 24.58 16.31 26.89
N LEU A 159 24.47 16.42 28.22
CA LEU A 159 24.98 17.55 29.03
C LEU A 159 26.51 17.54 29.25
N GLY A 160 27.29 17.12 28.26
CA GLY A 160 28.75 17.20 28.26
C GLY A 160 29.27 18.39 27.47
N LEU A 161 30.42 18.94 27.87
CA LEU A 161 31.04 20.05 27.13
C LEU A 161 31.41 19.64 25.70
N ASP A 162 31.93 18.42 25.52
CA ASP A 162 32.34 17.92 24.21
C ASP A 162 31.15 17.51 23.34
N THR A 163 30.10 16.89 23.91
CA THR A 163 28.86 16.59 23.18
C THR A 163 28.14 17.85 22.72
N LEU A 164 28.08 18.88 23.57
CA LEU A 164 27.47 20.17 23.22
C LEU A 164 28.33 20.95 22.22
N ARG A 165 29.67 20.91 22.33
CA ARG A 165 30.58 21.52 21.35
C ARG A 165 30.36 20.91 19.98
N GLU A 166 30.39 19.59 19.89
CA GLU A 166 30.21 18.85 18.64
C GLU A 166 28.81 19.09 18.04
N THR A 167 27.78 19.25 18.90
CA THR A 167 26.43 19.64 18.46
C THR A 167 26.42 21.02 17.78
N VAL A 168 27.13 22.02 18.33
CA VAL A 168 27.22 23.35 17.72
C VAL A 168 28.07 23.33 16.45
N GLU A 169 29.08 22.45 16.37
CA GLU A 169 29.85 22.23 15.14
C GLU A 169 28.98 21.64 14.02
N VAL A 170 28.13 20.67 14.34
CA VAL A 170 27.12 20.13 13.41
C VAL A 170 26.17 21.22 12.93
N ASP A 171 25.70 22.09 13.82
CA ASP A 171 24.82 23.20 13.43
C ASP A 171 25.53 24.14 12.44
N SER A 172 26.77 24.53 12.75
CA SER A 172 27.58 25.38 11.87
C SER A 172 27.83 24.72 10.50
N LEU A 173 28.07 23.42 10.49
CA LEU A 173 28.29 22.62 9.27
C LEU A 173 27.07 22.65 8.35
N ILE A 174 25.87 22.45 8.89
CA ILE A 174 24.63 22.49 8.11
C ILE A 174 24.34 23.90 7.61
N GLN A 175 24.57 24.92 8.45
CA GLN A 175 24.32 26.31 8.09
C GLN A 175 25.21 26.81 6.95
N HIS A 176 26.48 26.39 6.90
CA HIS A 176 27.48 27.00 6.01
C HIS A 176 28.00 26.08 4.89
N ASN A 177 28.18 24.78 5.14
CA ASN A 177 28.84 23.90 4.17
C ASN A 177 27.87 23.20 3.24
N LEU A 178 26.65 22.92 3.70
CA LEU A 178 25.64 22.24 2.89
C LEU A 178 24.83 23.24 2.08
N THR A 179 24.99 23.15 0.76
CA THR A 179 24.44 24.13 -0.19
C THR A 179 23.36 23.51 -1.07
N ILE A 180 22.37 24.32 -1.44
CA ILE A 180 21.34 24.01 -2.44
C ILE A 180 21.62 24.81 -3.71
N PHE A 181 21.37 24.21 -4.88
CA PHE A 181 21.51 24.92 -6.15
C PHE A 181 20.26 25.75 -6.44
N ASN A 182 20.43 27.05 -6.65
CA ASN A 182 19.35 27.94 -7.03
C ASN A 182 19.43 28.25 -8.53
N ARG A 183 18.41 27.83 -9.29
CA ARG A 183 18.36 27.98 -10.75
C ARG A 183 18.20 29.43 -11.21
N ILE A 184 17.67 30.32 -10.38
CA ILE A 184 17.53 31.75 -10.72
C ILE A 184 18.87 32.46 -10.57
N THR A 185 19.57 32.22 -9.47
CA THR A 185 20.86 32.87 -9.19
C THR A 185 22.04 32.12 -9.83
N GLN A 186 21.81 30.90 -10.34
CA GLN A 186 22.82 30.00 -10.93
C GLN A 186 24.01 29.73 -9.99
N ARG A 187 23.74 29.65 -8.69
CA ARG A 187 24.77 29.46 -7.65
C ARG A 187 24.32 28.46 -6.60
N HIS A 188 25.31 27.82 -5.98
CA HIS A 188 25.12 27.02 -4.77
C HIS A 188 25.09 27.95 -3.56
N GLU A 189 23.98 27.98 -2.85
CA GLU A 189 23.77 28.85 -1.70
C GLU A 189 23.66 28.01 -0.41
N PRO A 190 24.35 28.39 0.68
CA PRO A 190 24.28 27.69 1.95
C PRO A 190 22.95 27.97 2.67
N PHE A 191 22.60 27.12 3.65
CA PHE A 191 21.35 27.25 4.39
C PHE A 191 21.19 28.64 5.05
N SER A 192 22.27 29.21 5.58
CA SER A 192 22.25 30.55 6.21
C SER A 192 21.86 31.67 5.27
N ARG A 193 22.11 31.53 3.96
CA ARG A 193 21.78 32.54 2.94
C ARG A 193 20.36 32.40 2.41
N ILE A 194 19.88 31.16 2.31
CA ILE A 194 18.55 30.85 1.79
C ILE A 194 17.47 30.97 2.88
N CYS A 195 17.84 30.82 4.15
CA CYS A 195 16.90 30.96 5.24
C CYS A 195 16.47 32.43 5.41
N ARG A 196 15.15 32.68 5.36
CA ARG A 196 14.56 34.01 5.59
C ARG A 196 13.86 34.11 6.94
N ARG A 197 13.09 33.08 7.30
CA ARG A 197 12.32 32.97 8.54
C ARG A 197 12.73 31.70 9.26
N PHE A 198 12.68 31.71 10.60
CA PHE A 198 13.06 30.59 11.47
C PHE A 198 14.56 30.23 11.49
N CYS A 199 15.43 31.13 11.04
CA CYS A 199 16.89 30.86 10.99
C CYS A 199 17.51 30.79 12.38
N THR A 200 16.92 31.49 13.35
CA THR A 200 17.34 31.50 14.76
C THR A 200 16.68 30.41 15.59
N ILE A 201 15.98 29.45 14.98
CA ILE A 201 15.24 28.42 15.73
C ILE A 201 16.15 27.51 16.57
N ASN A 202 17.42 27.36 16.18
CA ASN A 202 18.43 26.59 16.90
C ASN A 202 19.35 27.47 17.78
N GLU A 203 19.17 28.79 17.78
CA GLU A 203 19.93 29.72 18.61
C GLU A 203 19.94 29.36 20.10
N PRO A 204 18.83 28.84 20.71
CA PRO A 204 18.84 28.41 22.11
C PRO A 204 19.91 27.36 22.44
N VAL A 205 20.25 26.48 21.49
CA VAL A 205 21.30 25.45 21.69
C VAL A 205 22.70 26.10 21.73
N GLN A 206 22.96 27.05 20.83
CA GLN A 206 24.22 27.79 20.81
C GLN A 206 24.41 28.62 22.08
N LEU A 207 23.36 29.31 22.53
CA LEU A 207 23.37 30.08 23.77
C LEU A 207 23.55 29.18 25.00
N PHE A 208 22.87 28.03 25.02
CA PHE A 208 23.04 27.04 26.10
C PHE A 208 24.49 26.55 26.17
N TYR A 209 25.10 26.19 25.04
CA TYR A 209 26.50 25.78 24.99
C TYR A 209 27.45 26.88 25.48
N ALA A 210 27.25 28.14 25.03
CA ALA A 210 28.06 29.27 25.47
C ALA A 210 27.97 29.49 26.99
N GLY A 211 26.75 29.41 27.54
CA GLY A 211 26.52 29.48 28.98
C GLY A 211 27.12 28.30 29.74
N PHE A 212 27.03 27.08 29.20
CA PHE A 212 27.58 25.88 29.81
C PHE A 212 29.12 25.92 29.86
N LYS A 213 29.74 26.39 28.77
CA LYS A 213 31.18 26.60 28.68
C LYS A 213 31.68 27.67 29.66
N ASP A 214 30.95 28.77 29.81
CA ASP A 214 31.29 29.81 30.78
C ASP A 214 31.18 29.29 32.22
N HIS A 215 30.14 28.53 32.51
CA HIS A 215 29.97 27.87 33.80
C HIS A 215 31.12 26.93 34.13
N GLN A 216 31.52 26.09 33.18
CA GLN A 216 32.63 25.16 33.39
C GLN A 216 33.94 25.90 33.70
N ARG A 217 34.20 27.03 33.02
CA ARG A 217 35.35 27.89 33.31
C ARG A 217 35.29 28.53 34.71
N GLN A 218 34.11 28.93 35.18
CA GLN A 218 33.94 29.48 36.53
C GLN A 218 34.19 28.41 37.60
N LEU A 219 33.75 27.17 37.34
CA LEU A 219 34.06 26.02 38.20
C LEU A 219 35.55 25.74 38.28
N ASP A 220 36.24 25.74 37.12
CA ASP A 220 37.70 25.54 37.05
C ASP A 220 38.49 26.64 37.80
N LYS A 221 37.95 27.87 37.83
CA LYS A 221 38.54 29.02 38.54
C LYS A 221 38.08 29.17 39.99
N HIS A 222 37.21 28.30 40.48
CA HIS A 222 36.56 28.44 41.79
C HIS A 222 35.85 29.79 42.00
N GLU A 223 35.34 30.41 40.94
CA GLU A 223 34.54 31.64 41.02
C GLU A 223 33.10 31.33 41.44
N GLN A 224 32.45 32.26 42.14
CA GLN A 224 31.05 32.10 42.53
C GLN A 224 30.14 32.19 41.30
N PRO A 225 29.12 31.32 41.19
CA PRO A 225 28.22 31.32 40.04
C PRO A 225 27.46 32.65 39.93
N SER A 226 27.52 33.24 38.74
CA SER A 226 26.81 34.49 38.43
C SER A 226 25.29 34.29 38.42
N ASN A 227 24.54 35.20 39.05
CA ASN A 227 23.07 35.19 39.01
C ASN A 227 22.50 35.40 37.59
N HIS A 228 23.32 35.89 36.65
CA HIS A 228 22.93 36.13 35.26
C HIS A 228 23.00 34.88 34.38
N LEU A 229 23.42 33.75 34.96
CA LEU A 229 23.65 32.50 34.27
C LEU A 229 22.96 31.36 35.04
N LYS A 230 21.89 30.81 34.47
CA LYS A 230 21.10 29.72 35.05
C LYS A 230 20.56 28.83 33.94
N LEU A 231 21.06 27.60 33.83
CA LEU A 231 20.71 26.69 32.73
C LEU A 231 19.58 25.74 33.11
N ASP A 232 18.45 26.28 33.55
CA ASP A 232 17.27 25.49 33.91
C ASP A 232 16.42 25.12 32.68
N TYR A 233 15.71 24.01 32.77
CA TYR A 233 14.58 23.67 31.91
C TYR A 233 13.25 24.05 32.59
N PRO A 234 12.25 24.60 31.88
CA PRO A 234 12.13 24.78 30.42
C PRO A 234 12.79 26.03 29.84
N THR A 235 13.20 26.98 30.69
CA THR A 235 13.72 28.27 30.27
C THR A 235 15.07 28.53 30.92
N ALA A 236 16.11 28.63 30.09
CA ALA A 236 17.44 28.98 30.53
C ALA A 236 17.61 30.50 30.55
N THR A 237 18.42 31.01 31.48
CA THR A 237 18.84 32.41 31.52
C THR A 237 20.34 32.45 31.23
N VAL A 238 20.71 33.01 30.08
CA VAL A 238 22.11 33.10 29.64
C VAL A 238 22.44 34.57 29.42
N PHE A 239 23.45 35.08 30.13
CA PHE A 239 23.84 36.50 30.11
C PHE A 239 22.67 37.47 30.37
N GLY A 240 21.74 37.09 31.26
CA GLY A 240 20.56 37.88 31.59
C GLY A 240 19.38 37.75 30.61
N GLN A 241 19.56 37.09 29.46
CA GLN A 241 18.50 36.82 28.51
C GLN A 241 17.81 35.48 28.81
N ARG A 242 16.48 35.48 28.83
CA ARG A 242 15.68 34.26 29.00
C ARG A 242 15.41 33.63 27.64
N VAL A 243 15.77 32.36 27.48
CA VAL A 243 15.59 31.59 26.25
C VAL A 243 14.84 30.30 26.53
N ASN A 244 13.86 30.00 25.68
CA ASN A 244 13.12 28.75 25.75
C ASN A 244 13.95 27.64 25.08
N ILE A 245 14.32 26.60 25.85
CA ILE A 245 15.11 25.47 25.38
C ILE A 245 14.26 24.22 25.09
N GLN A 246 12.95 24.26 25.40
CA GLN A 246 12.00 23.18 25.11
C GLN A 246 11.99 22.66 23.68
N PRO A 247 12.06 23.50 22.63
CA PRO A 247 11.97 22.99 21.26
C PRO A 247 13.20 22.16 20.83
N ASN A 248 14.30 22.20 21.59
CA ASN A 248 15.55 21.54 21.23
C ASN A 248 15.98 20.43 22.20
N PHE A 249 15.57 20.46 23.47
CA PHE A 249 16.04 19.51 24.50
C PHE A 249 14.95 18.49 24.83
N PHE A 250 15.25 17.20 24.66
CA PHE A 250 14.30 16.09 24.84
C PHE A 250 14.86 14.99 25.74
N GLY A 251 13.95 14.21 26.37
CA GLY A 251 14.32 13.13 27.30
C GLY A 251 15.07 13.64 28.53
N ILE A 252 14.47 14.60 29.24
CA ILE A 252 15.12 15.29 30.36
C ILE A 252 14.82 14.57 31.66
N HIS A 253 15.87 14.21 32.39
CA HIS A 253 15.76 13.71 33.76
C HIS A 253 16.12 14.81 34.74
N PHE A 254 15.19 15.12 35.65
CA PHE A 254 15.38 16.17 36.64
C PHE A 254 16.19 15.65 37.83
N ALA A 255 17.04 16.51 38.37
CA ALA A 255 17.82 16.18 39.55
C ALA A 255 16.89 16.03 40.77
N ASN A 256 16.93 14.87 41.43
CA ASN A 256 16.15 14.63 42.63
C ASN A 256 16.46 15.68 43.71
N ALA A 257 15.41 16.32 44.24
CA ALA A 257 15.51 17.32 45.31
C ALA A 257 16.04 16.72 46.63
N SER A 258 16.01 15.39 46.77
CA SER A 258 16.36 14.66 47.99
C SER A 258 17.84 14.31 48.13
N SER A 259 18.65 14.40 47.06
CA SER A 259 20.10 14.24 47.20
C SER A 259 20.71 15.55 47.69
N LYS A 260 20.72 15.72 49.01
CA LYS A 260 21.59 16.67 49.73
C LYS A 260 23.05 16.27 49.52
N LEU A 261 23.56 16.40 48.30
CA LEU A 261 24.99 16.41 48.05
C LEU A 261 25.51 17.80 48.40
N SER A 262 26.64 17.80 49.10
CA SER A 262 27.19 18.88 49.92
C SER A 262 26.97 20.31 49.41
N SER A 263 26.67 21.18 50.37
CA SER A 263 26.42 22.61 50.32
C SER A 263 27.58 23.48 49.79
N THR A 264 28.39 22.98 48.85
CA THR A 264 29.55 23.68 48.29
C THR A 264 29.44 23.92 46.78
N SER A 265 28.47 23.34 46.09
CA SER A 265 28.19 23.64 44.68
C SER A 265 26.70 23.88 44.50
N LYS A 266 26.29 25.16 44.42
CA LYS A 266 24.93 25.52 43.98
C LYS A 266 24.67 24.85 42.64
N ARG A 267 23.68 23.93 42.59
CA ARG A 267 23.24 23.32 41.33
C ARG A 267 22.83 24.42 40.37
N PHE A 268 23.46 24.42 39.20
CA PHE A 268 23.36 25.45 38.19
C PHE A 268 22.27 25.18 37.14
N SER A 269 21.82 23.92 37.10
CA SER A 269 20.67 23.46 36.34
C SER A 269 19.78 22.59 37.25
N ASN A 270 18.49 22.57 36.96
CA ASN A 270 17.54 21.59 37.50
C ASN A 270 17.57 20.24 36.75
N MET A 271 18.33 20.11 35.67
CA MET A 271 18.49 18.88 34.89
C MET A 271 19.69 18.07 35.39
N ASP A 272 19.54 16.75 35.44
CA ASP A 272 20.61 15.79 35.74
C ASP A 272 21.19 15.19 34.44
N SER A 273 20.30 14.83 33.52
CA SER A 273 20.68 14.34 32.19
C SER A 273 19.67 14.74 31.12
N VAL A 274 20.16 14.78 29.88
CA VAL A 274 19.35 15.01 28.67
C VAL A 274 19.69 13.90 27.68
N GLU A 275 18.68 13.17 27.20
CA GLU A 275 18.90 12.04 26.30
C GLU A 275 19.16 12.47 24.85
N MET A 276 18.51 13.54 24.38
CA MET A 276 18.56 13.93 22.97
C MET A 276 18.48 15.45 22.79
N LEU A 277 19.24 15.96 21.83
CA LEU A 277 19.07 17.31 21.29
C LEU A 277 18.50 17.25 19.88
N VAL A 278 17.63 18.19 19.53
CA VAL A 278 17.04 18.28 18.20
C VAL A 278 17.34 19.66 17.62
N LEU A 279 17.97 19.68 16.45
CA LEU A 279 18.11 20.87 15.62
C LEU A 279 17.03 20.83 14.55
N LEU A 280 16.27 21.91 14.42
CA LEU A 280 15.22 22.07 13.45
C LEU A 280 15.69 22.97 12.31
N TYR A 281 15.70 22.46 11.09
CA TYR A 281 15.96 23.27 9.90
C TYR A 281 14.66 23.46 9.14
N ARG A 282 14.25 24.72 9.05
CA ARG A 282 13.06 25.13 8.32
C ARG A 282 13.41 26.30 7.41
N ALA A 283 13.25 26.10 6.10
CA ALA A 283 13.32 27.19 5.13
C ALA A 283 12.02 27.25 4.33
N GLU A 284 11.62 28.46 3.95
CA GLU A 284 10.52 28.65 3.02
C GLU A 284 10.99 28.34 1.60
N ARG A 285 10.07 27.91 0.73
CA ARG A 285 10.40 27.69 -0.67
C ARG A 285 10.54 29.05 -1.35
N ILE A 286 11.73 29.32 -1.87
CA ILE A 286 12.01 30.51 -2.67
C ILE A 286 11.71 30.18 -4.14
N GLY A 287 11.22 31.14 -4.90
CA GLY A 287 11.04 31.00 -6.35
C GLY A 287 12.32 30.48 -7.01
N GLY A 288 12.18 29.50 -7.91
CA GLY A 288 13.31 28.87 -8.62
C GLY A 288 13.66 27.45 -8.18
N TRP A 289 13.11 26.96 -7.05
CA TRP A 289 13.26 25.58 -6.63
C TRP A 289 12.07 24.72 -7.03
N PHE A 290 12.35 23.54 -7.57
CA PHE A 290 11.36 22.48 -7.77
C PHE A 290 11.35 21.52 -6.59
N ASP A 291 10.28 20.72 -6.46
CA ASP A 291 10.17 19.72 -5.38
C ASP A 291 11.38 18.77 -5.41
N ASP A 292 11.83 18.39 -6.62
CA ASP A 292 12.99 17.53 -6.82
C ASP A 292 14.30 18.16 -6.29
N ASP A 293 14.47 19.48 -6.42
CA ASP A 293 15.68 20.18 -5.94
C ASP A 293 15.71 20.21 -4.40
N ILE A 294 14.54 20.39 -3.77
CA ILE A 294 14.38 20.35 -2.31
C ILE A 294 14.64 18.93 -1.80
N SER A 295 14.04 17.93 -2.46
CA SER A 295 14.24 16.53 -2.10
C SER A 295 15.70 16.08 -2.24
N ASP A 296 16.40 16.54 -3.28
CA ASP A 296 17.83 16.27 -3.44
C ASP A 296 18.66 16.89 -2.31
N TYR A 297 18.36 18.13 -1.90
CA TYR A 297 19.03 18.76 -0.76
C TYR A 297 18.78 18.01 0.55
N GLU A 298 17.51 17.68 0.85
CA GLU A 298 17.14 16.94 2.06
C GLU A 298 17.81 15.55 2.09
N MET A 299 17.84 14.84 0.97
CA MET A 299 18.50 13.54 0.84
C MET A 299 20.02 13.65 0.95
N ARG A 300 20.64 14.67 0.36
CA ARG A 300 22.09 14.90 0.44
C ARG A 300 22.53 15.17 1.87
N LEU A 301 21.78 16.00 2.59
CA LEU A 301 21.97 16.25 4.02
C LEU A 301 21.89 14.94 4.81
N SER A 302 20.86 14.12 4.58
CA SER A 302 20.70 12.83 5.25
C SER A 302 21.83 11.84 4.95
N ASN A 303 22.22 11.72 3.67
CA ASN A 303 23.29 10.82 3.25
C ASN A 303 24.66 11.27 3.78
N TYR A 304 24.91 12.58 3.84
CA TYR A 304 26.14 13.10 4.43
C TYR A 304 26.31 12.66 5.88
N PHE A 305 25.26 12.82 6.71
CA PHE A 305 25.33 12.43 8.11
C PHE A 305 25.32 10.92 8.34
N LYS A 306 24.79 10.15 7.40
CA LYS A 306 24.76 8.69 7.45
C LYS A 306 26.09 8.05 7.05
N ASP A 307 26.68 8.53 5.95
CA ASP A 307 27.77 7.83 5.27
C ASP A 307 29.13 8.52 5.46
N GLN A 308 29.17 9.84 5.63
CA GLN A 308 30.42 10.62 5.68
C GLN A 308 30.76 11.18 7.06
N TYR A 309 29.75 11.57 7.84
CA TYR A 309 29.96 12.15 9.16
C TYR A 309 30.17 11.07 10.21
N VAL A 310 31.34 11.06 10.84
CA VAL A 310 31.63 10.20 12.00
C VAL A 310 31.98 11.08 13.19
N GLY A 311 30.98 11.32 14.04
CA GLY A 311 31.16 12.08 15.27
C GLY A 311 31.94 11.33 16.34
N GLN A 312 32.71 12.04 17.15
CA GLN A 312 33.50 11.44 18.23
C GLN A 312 32.63 11.12 19.45
N HIS A 313 31.76 12.06 19.83
CA HIS A 313 30.95 11.98 21.05
C HIS A 313 29.46 11.88 20.77
N ILE A 314 29.02 12.31 19.58
CA ILE A 314 27.60 12.30 19.18
C ILE A 314 27.34 11.42 17.96
N GLN A 315 26.12 10.91 17.88
CA GLN A 315 25.53 10.30 16.71
C GLN A 315 24.44 11.23 16.18
N VAL A 316 24.51 11.53 14.87
CA VAL A 316 23.55 12.41 14.19
C VAL A 316 22.61 11.56 13.35
N LEU A 317 21.31 11.69 13.59
CA LEU A 317 20.25 11.09 12.79
C LEU A 317 19.41 12.20 12.17
N THR A 318 19.00 12.04 10.92
CA THR A 318 18.20 13.04 10.21
C THR A 318 16.88 12.45 9.77
N ILE A 319 15.82 13.25 9.82
CA ILE A 319 14.51 12.88 9.29
C ILE A 319 13.92 14.05 8.53
N SER A 320 13.48 13.76 7.31
CA SER A 320 12.86 14.69 6.38
C SER A 320 11.71 14.02 5.65
N THR A 321 10.82 14.80 5.04
CA THR A 321 9.73 14.23 4.24
C THR A 321 10.25 13.46 3.04
N SER A 322 11.33 13.92 2.42
CA SER A 322 11.94 13.25 1.26
C SER A 322 12.59 11.92 1.64
N TYR A 323 13.23 11.83 2.82
CA TYR A 323 13.78 10.57 3.31
C TYR A 323 12.68 9.51 3.51
N VAL A 324 11.54 9.90 4.08
CA VAL A 324 10.38 9.01 4.24
C VAL A 324 9.83 8.55 2.88
N GLN A 325 9.77 9.44 1.87
CA GLN A 325 9.33 9.07 0.52
C GLN A 325 10.22 7.99 -0.11
N VAL A 326 11.54 8.14 0.03
CA VAL A 326 12.52 7.17 -0.49
C VAL A 326 12.39 5.83 0.22
N GLU A 327 12.12 5.82 1.53
CA GLU A 327 11.92 4.57 2.28
C GLU A 327 10.62 3.86 1.87
N VAL A 328 9.55 4.62 1.58
CA VAL A 328 8.31 4.07 1.01
C VAL A 328 8.55 3.48 -0.39
N ASP A 329 9.31 4.18 -1.24
CA ASP A 329 9.71 3.64 -2.56
C ASP A 329 10.56 2.38 -2.43
N ARG A 330 11.45 2.32 -1.44
CA ARG A 330 12.25 1.14 -1.13
C ARG A 330 11.35 -0.04 -0.76
N ALA A 331 10.35 0.17 0.11
CA ALA A 331 9.37 -0.86 0.45
C ALA A 331 8.61 -1.36 -0.78
N GLY A 332 8.19 -0.46 -1.67
CA GLY A 332 7.56 -0.83 -2.95
C GLY A 332 8.47 -1.66 -3.88
N ASN A 333 9.76 -1.32 -3.96
CA ASN A 333 10.74 -2.09 -4.73
C ASN A 333 11.04 -3.46 -4.13
N ILE A 334 11.00 -3.58 -2.79
CA ILE A 334 11.12 -4.87 -2.10
C ILE A 334 9.93 -5.76 -2.47
N ILE A 335 8.70 -5.24 -2.40
CA ILE A 335 7.47 -5.96 -2.80
C ILE A 335 7.56 -6.42 -4.25
N ARG A 336 8.08 -5.57 -5.16
CA ARG A 336 8.28 -5.94 -6.56
C ARG A 336 9.20 -7.14 -6.75
N SER A 337 10.28 -7.23 -5.97
CA SER A 337 11.22 -8.36 -6.07
C SER A 337 10.56 -9.69 -5.69
N TYR A 338 9.56 -9.67 -4.82
CA TYR A 338 8.80 -10.86 -4.43
C TYR A 338 7.79 -11.34 -5.50
N PHE A 339 7.53 -10.56 -6.56
CA PHE A 339 6.61 -10.97 -7.64
C PHE A 339 7.01 -12.28 -8.29
N GLY A 340 8.30 -12.45 -8.61
CA GLY A 340 8.79 -13.66 -9.27
C GLY A 340 8.63 -14.90 -8.39
N ILE A 341 8.86 -14.75 -7.09
CA ILE A 341 8.69 -15.82 -6.11
C ILE A 341 7.21 -16.19 -5.99
N GLY A 342 6.34 -15.20 -5.85
CA GLY A 342 4.88 -15.41 -5.81
C GLY A 342 4.36 -16.13 -7.06
N LEU A 343 4.76 -15.67 -8.26
CA LEU A 343 4.38 -16.32 -9.51
C LEU A 343 4.87 -17.77 -9.59
N ALA A 344 6.11 -18.05 -9.20
CA ALA A 344 6.67 -19.40 -9.22
C ALA A 344 5.91 -20.35 -8.27
N VAL A 345 5.60 -19.90 -7.05
CA VAL A 345 4.82 -20.67 -6.07
C VAL A 345 3.40 -20.93 -6.58
N MET A 346 2.76 -19.91 -7.16
CA MET A 346 1.40 -20.06 -7.72
C MET A 346 1.37 -21.01 -8.92
N ILE A 347 2.34 -20.91 -9.85
CA ILE A 347 2.46 -21.86 -10.97
C ILE A 347 2.66 -23.29 -10.45
N LEU A 348 3.54 -23.47 -9.46
CA LEU A 348 3.77 -24.79 -8.87
C LEU A 348 2.47 -25.36 -8.27
N CYS A 349 1.75 -24.55 -7.48
CA CYS A 349 0.49 -24.95 -6.89
C CYS A 349 -0.58 -25.26 -7.95
N ALA A 350 -0.68 -24.44 -8.99
CA ALA A 350 -1.62 -24.62 -10.09
C ALA A 350 -1.34 -25.88 -10.91
N VAL A 351 -0.06 -26.15 -11.21
CA VAL A 351 0.37 -27.38 -11.88
C VAL A 351 0.04 -28.61 -11.04
N VAL A 352 0.36 -28.59 -9.74
CA VAL A 352 0.07 -29.72 -8.83
C VAL A 352 -1.43 -29.96 -8.72
N THR A 353 -2.22 -28.90 -8.54
CA THR A 353 -3.69 -28.99 -8.38
C THR A 353 -4.35 -29.47 -9.66
N ASN A 354 -3.95 -28.95 -10.83
CA ASN A 354 -4.46 -29.40 -12.12
C ASN A 354 -4.06 -30.85 -12.41
N SER A 355 -2.84 -31.26 -12.05
CA SER A 355 -2.38 -32.64 -12.19
C SER A 355 -3.17 -33.60 -11.31
N LEU A 356 -3.47 -33.21 -10.06
CA LEU A 356 -4.27 -34.01 -9.14
C LEU A 356 -5.73 -34.11 -9.60
N SER A 357 -6.33 -33.02 -10.09
CA SER A 357 -7.67 -33.03 -10.69
C SER A 357 -7.73 -33.96 -11.91
N ALA A 358 -6.72 -33.86 -12.79
CA ALA A 358 -6.61 -34.71 -13.98
C ALA A 358 -6.44 -36.19 -13.61
N PHE A 359 -5.69 -36.49 -12.54
CA PHE A 359 -5.57 -37.84 -11.99
C PHE A 359 -6.93 -38.38 -11.51
N PHE A 360 -7.67 -37.60 -10.74
CA PHE A 360 -8.99 -37.98 -10.21
C PHE A 360 -10.03 -38.19 -11.31
N MET A 361 -9.96 -37.41 -12.39
CA MET A 361 -10.84 -37.54 -13.56
C MET A 361 -10.37 -38.59 -14.58
N HIS A 362 -9.30 -39.35 -14.32
CA HIS A 362 -8.68 -40.32 -15.22
C HIS A 362 -8.34 -39.77 -16.62
N GLN A 363 -7.89 -38.51 -16.68
CA GLN A 363 -7.52 -37.82 -17.92
C GLN A 363 -6.11 -37.19 -17.78
N LEU A 364 -5.11 -38.02 -17.48
CA LEU A 364 -3.72 -37.58 -17.39
C LEU A 364 -3.17 -37.32 -18.80
N SER A 365 -2.90 -36.06 -19.08
CA SER A 365 -2.24 -35.64 -20.32
C SER A 365 -1.15 -34.62 -20.00
N ILE A 366 0.05 -34.84 -20.54
CA ILE A 366 1.22 -33.98 -20.38
C ILE A 366 0.95 -32.58 -20.99
N TYR A 367 0.07 -32.53 -21.99
CA TYR A 367 -0.35 -31.32 -22.69
C TYR A 367 -1.27 -30.40 -21.88
N ARG A 368 -1.60 -30.72 -20.62
CA ARG A 368 -2.38 -29.84 -19.72
C ARG A 368 -1.53 -28.93 -18.82
N LEU A 369 -0.20 -29.08 -18.86
CA LEU A 369 0.73 -28.20 -18.15
C LEU A 369 0.76 -26.76 -18.70
N PRO A 370 0.69 -26.52 -20.02
CA PRO A 370 0.63 -25.17 -20.59
C PRO A 370 -0.62 -24.38 -20.15
N VAL A 371 -1.82 -24.99 -20.13
CA VAL A 371 -3.04 -24.33 -19.59
C VAL A 371 -2.82 -23.78 -18.18
N ALA A 372 -2.21 -24.56 -17.28
CA ALA A 372 -1.97 -24.15 -15.89
C ALA A 372 -0.99 -22.97 -15.79
N PHE A 373 0.00 -22.94 -16.69
CA PHE A 373 0.94 -21.82 -16.79
C PHE A 373 0.26 -20.56 -17.34
N PHE A 374 -0.53 -20.68 -18.41
CA PHE A 374 -1.29 -19.57 -18.99
C PHE A 374 -2.35 -19.02 -18.02
N ALA A 375 -2.97 -19.86 -17.18
CA ALA A 375 -3.87 -19.45 -16.11
C ALA A 375 -3.21 -18.49 -15.12
N CYS A 376 -1.94 -18.71 -14.78
CA CYS A 376 -1.19 -17.83 -13.88
C CYS A 376 -0.59 -16.61 -14.60
N LEU A 377 -0.17 -16.77 -15.85
CA LEU A 377 0.47 -15.71 -16.64
C LEU A 377 -0.52 -14.63 -17.08
N CYS A 378 -1.76 -15.02 -17.38
CA CYS A 378 -2.80 -14.14 -17.90
C CYS A 378 -3.12 -12.95 -16.96
N PRO A 379 -3.41 -13.15 -15.65
CA PRO A 379 -3.64 -12.04 -14.73
C PRO A 379 -2.45 -11.07 -14.58
N PHE A 380 -1.22 -11.58 -14.63
CA PHE A 380 -0.03 -10.73 -14.61
C PHE A 380 0.10 -9.88 -15.87
N MET A 381 -0.13 -10.48 -17.05
CA MET A 381 -0.13 -9.76 -18.32
C MET A 381 -1.25 -8.72 -18.36
N ALA A 382 -2.42 -9.04 -17.84
CA ALA A 382 -3.55 -8.12 -17.74
C ALA A 382 -3.22 -6.92 -16.86
N SER A 383 -2.67 -7.15 -15.65
CA SER A 383 -2.25 -6.06 -14.76
C SER A 383 -1.15 -5.19 -15.36
N GLY A 384 -0.13 -5.79 -16.02
CA GLY A 384 0.91 -5.04 -16.72
C GLY A 384 0.36 -4.18 -17.86
N THR A 385 -0.64 -4.68 -18.58
CA THR A 385 -1.31 -3.97 -19.66
C THR A 385 -2.15 -2.81 -19.12
N ALA A 386 -2.95 -3.04 -18.09
CA ALA A 386 -3.79 -2.03 -17.46
C ALA A 386 -2.96 -0.88 -16.86
N LEU A 387 -1.93 -1.20 -16.07
CA LEU A 387 -1.05 -0.18 -15.48
C LEU A 387 -0.32 0.62 -16.56
N GLY A 388 0.16 -0.04 -17.62
CA GLY A 388 0.79 0.65 -18.75
C GLY A 388 -0.16 1.61 -19.47
N LEU A 389 -1.42 1.21 -19.69
CA LEU A 389 -2.46 2.07 -20.27
C LEU A 389 -2.76 3.28 -19.37
N LEU A 390 -2.84 3.09 -18.05
CA LEU A 390 -3.04 4.19 -17.10
C LEU A 390 -1.85 5.18 -17.15
N PHE A 391 -0.63 4.69 -17.26
CA PHE A 391 0.55 5.56 -17.41
C PHE A 391 0.63 6.24 -18.78
N PHE A 392 0.08 5.65 -19.83
CA PHE A 392 -0.13 6.34 -21.11
C PHE A 392 -1.18 7.46 -21.00
N ALA A 393 -2.23 7.26 -20.20
CA ALA A 393 -3.22 8.28 -19.88
C ALA A 393 -2.69 9.41 -18.96
N GLY A 394 -1.42 9.35 -18.56
CA GLY A 394 -0.78 10.39 -17.75
C GLY A 394 -0.99 10.25 -16.24
N ILE A 395 -1.52 9.12 -15.78
CA ILE A 395 -1.67 8.85 -14.36
C ILE A 395 -0.28 8.67 -13.73
N ARG A 396 -0.10 9.18 -12.51
CA ARG A 396 1.16 9.14 -11.78
C ARG A 396 1.49 7.71 -11.33
N ASN A 397 2.73 7.28 -11.54
CA ASN A 397 3.24 6.02 -11.00
C ASN A 397 3.59 6.16 -9.52
N SER A 398 2.71 5.68 -8.63
CA SER A 398 2.93 5.64 -7.18
C SER A 398 3.39 4.24 -6.75
N SER A 399 4.24 4.16 -5.72
CA SER A 399 4.72 2.89 -5.17
C SER A 399 3.61 1.96 -4.68
N ILE A 400 2.45 2.50 -4.29
CA ILE A 400 1.28 1.70 -3.87
C ILE A 400 0.71 0.82 -5.00
N LEU A 401 0.83 1.25 -6.26
CA LEU A 401 0.40 0.48 -7.43
C LEU A 401 1.23 -0.80 -7.63
N ALA A 402 2.38 -0.92 -6.96
CA ALA A 402 3.17 -2.15 -6.94
C ALA A 402 2.45 -3.30 -6.20
N VAL A 403 1.34 -3.06 -5.50
CA VAL A 403 0.55 -4.13 -4.87
C VAL A 403 -0.51 -4.70 -5.82
N THR A 404 -0.99 -3.90 -6.79
CA THR A 404 -2.08 -4.29 -7.71
C THR A 404 -1.86 -5.64 -8.41
N PRO A 405 -0.69 -5.99 -8.96
CA PRO A 405 -0.52 -7.28 -9.63
C PRO A 405 -0.76 -8.49 -8.72
N PHE A 406 -0.45 -8.39 -7.41
CA PHE A 406 -0.73 -9.47 -6.46
C PHE A 406 -2.22 -9.63 -6.19
N LEU A 407 -2.93 -8.52 -6.02
CA LEU A 407 -4.37 -8.54 -5.79
C LEU A 407 -5.10 -9.14 -7.00
N ILE A 408 -4.69 -8.74 -8.20
CA ILE A 408 -5.29 -9.22 -9.45
C ILE A 408 -4.94 -10.68 -9.72
N LEU A 409 -3.72 -11.12 -9.41
CA LEU A 409 -3.37 -12.53 -9.50
C LEU A 409 -4.29 -13.41 -8.63
N ALA A 410 -4.58 -12.97 -7.40
CA ALA A 410 -5.43 -13.73 -6.49
C ALA A 410 -6.88 -13.84 -7.00
N LEU A 411 -7.40 -12.80 -7.64
CA LEU A 411 -8.73 -12.80 -8.25
C LEU A 411 -8.75 -13.63 -9.55
N GLY A 412 -7.85 -13.32 -10.49
CA GLY A 412 -7.86 -13.90 -11.82
C GLY A 412 -7.51 -15.39 -11.85
N ILE A 413 -6.76 -15.89 -10.87
CA ILE A 413 -6.48 -17.33 -10.78
C ILE A 413 -7.72 -18.14 -10.37
N ASP A 414 -8.59 -17.58 -9.53
CA ASP A 414 -9.84 -18.23 -9.11
C ASP A 414 -10.78 -18.41 -10.32
N ASP A 415 -10.94 -17.34 -11.11
CA ASP A 415 -11.70 -17.37 -12.36
C ASP A 415 -11.12 -18.39 -13.36
N ALA A 416 -9.79 -18.43 -13.50
CA ALA A 416 -9.12 -19.39 -14.38
C ALA A 416 -9.33 -20.84 -13.92
N PHE A 417 -9.28 -21.14 -12.63
CA PHE A 417 -9.56 -22.50 -12.12
C PHE A 417 -11.02 -22.91 -12.35
N LEU A 418 -11.96 -21.98 -12.16
CA LEU A 418 -13.37 -22.21 -12.43
C LEU A 418 -13.59 -22.56 -13.91
N MET A 419 -12.92 -21.87 -14.82
CA MET A 419 -12.94 -22.20 -16.25
C MET A 419 -12.31 -23.56 -16.55
N ILE A 420 -11.14 -23.89 -15.98
CA ILE A 420 -10.48 -25.20 -16.17
C ILE A 420 -11.39 -26.34 -15.70
N HIS A 421 -12.01 -26.20 -14.53
CA HIS A 421 -12.91 -27.21 -13.98
C HIS A 421 -14.12 -27.44 -14.88
N SER A 422 -14.77 -26.37 -15.36
CA SER A 422 -15.89 -26.49 -16.29
C SER A 422 -15.49 -27.10 -17.64
N TRP A 423 -14.26 -26.83 -18.12
CA TRP A 423 -13.70 -27.44 -19.32
C TRP A 423 -13.47 -28.94 -19.15
N GLN A 424 -12.97 -29.37 -17.99
CA GLN A 424 -12.83 -30.80 -17.66
C GLN A 424 -14.18 -31.50 -17.58
N LEU A 425 -15.19 -30.84 -16.98
CA LEU A 425 -16.54 -31.38 -16.89
C LEU A 425 -17.20 -31.53 -18.28
N SER A 426 -17.11 -30.51 -19.13
CA SER A 426 -17.65 -30.55 -20.50
C SER A 426 -16.95 -31.61 -21.36
N SER A 427 -15.63 -31.75 -21.23
CA SER A 427 -14.86 -32.80 -21.90
C SER A 427 -15.34 -34.21 -21.48
N LYS A 428 -15.57 -34.44 -20.18
CA LYS A 428 -16.10 -35.70 -19.66
C LYS A 428 -17.52 -35.99 -20.16
N ARG A 429 -18.41 -34.99 -20.17
CA ARG A 429 -19.78 -35.12 -20.71
C ARG A 429 -19.74 -35.59 -22.17
N ARG A 430 -18.91 -34.97 -22.99
CA ARG A 430 -18.73 -35.33 -24.41
C ARG A 430 -18.13 -36.70 -24.60
N HIS A 431 -17.11 -37.08 -23.83
CA HIS A 431 -16.51 -38.40 -23.93
C HIS A 431 -17.54 -39.51 -23.66
N ASN A 432 -18.41 -39.32 -22.66
CA ASN A 432 -19.49 -40.27 -22.38
C ASN A 432 -20.57 -40.30 -23.48
N SER A 433 -20.88 -39.15 -24.10
CA SER A 433 -21.86 -39.03 -25.18
C SER A 433 -21.34 -39.39 -26.58
N ALA A 434 -20.01 -39.42 -26.78
CA ALA A 434 -19.34 -39.72 -28.05
C ALA A 434 -19.51 -41.18 -28.51
N THR A 435 -20.09 -42.05 -27.67
CA THR A 435 -20.45 -43.42 -28.06
C THR A 435 -21.60 -43.53 -29.07
N LYS A 436 -22.23 -42.42 -29.52
CA LYS A 436 -23.40 -42.53 -30.42
C LYS A 436 -23.53 -41.63 -31.67
N ALA A 437 -22.77 -40.57 -31.95
CA ALA A 437 -23.12 -39.73 -33.13
C ALA A 437 -22.12 -38.69 -33.71
N HIS A 438 -20.81 -38.67 -33.37
CA HIS A 438 -19.98 -37.47 -33.64
C HIS A 438 -18.79 -37.63 -34.61
N ASP A 439 -18.81 -38.59 -35.53
CA ASP A 439 -17.65 -38.90 -36.40
C ASP A 439 -17.45 -37.96 -37.62
N GLU A 440 -18.28 -36.93 -37.83
CA GLU A 440 -18.23 -36.10 -39.05
C GLU A 440 -18.03 -34.58 -38.83
N LEU A 441 -17.90 -34.09 -37.58
CA LEU A 441 -17.73 -32.65 -37.33
C LEU A 441 -16.24 -32.25 -37.39
N PRO A 442 -15.84 -31.18 -38.11
CA PRO A 442 -14.46 -30.72 -38.12
C PRO A 442 -13.99 -30.36 -36.69
N VAL A 443 -12.78 -30.79 -36.32
CA VAL A 443 -12.19 -30.65 -34.97
C VAL A 443 -12.33 -29.21 -34.43
N ASN A 444 -12.09 -28.21 -35.26
CA ASN A 444 -12.18 -26.80 -34.88
C ASN A 444 -13.61 -26.39 -34.46
N LEU A 445 -14.63 -26.96 -35.09
CA LEU A 445 -16.02 -26.66 -34.76
C LEU A 445 -16.44 -27.36 -33.46
N ALA A 446 -15.98 -28.60 -33.24
CA ALA A 446 -16.18 -29.30 -31.98
C ALA A 446 -15.53 -28.58 -30.79
N VAL A 447 -14.29 -28.08 -30.97
CA VAL A 447 -13.58 -27.28 -29.96
C VAL A 447 -14.29 -25.94 -29.72
N ALA A 448 -14.78 -25.26 -30.77
CA ALA A 448 -15.53 -24.02 -30.63
C ALA A 448 -16.86 -24.22 -29.89
N GLU A 449 -17.56 -25.32 -30.12
CA GLU A 449 -18.75 -25.68 -29.36
C GLU A 449 -18.42 -26.04 -27.90
N GLN A 450 -17.22 -26.58 -27.62
CA GLN A 450 -16.74 -26.82 -26.25
C GLN A 450 -16.48 -25.53 -25.51
N LEU A 451 -15.78 -24.62 -26.17
CA LEU A 451 -15.51 -23.32 -25.62
C LEU A 451 -16.78 -22.50 -25.41
N ALA A 452 -17.74 -22.60 -26.33
CA ALA A 452 -19.03 -21.96 -26.18
C ALA A 452 -19.79 -22.48 -24.96
N GLU A 453 -19.89 -23.81 -24.78
CA GLU A 453 -20.55 -24.41 -23.62
C GLU A 453 -19.91 -23.95 -22.31
N VAL A 454 -18.57 -23.94 -22.26
CA VAL A 454 -17.80 -23.51 -21.08
C VAL A 454 -18.01 -22.03 -20.78
N LEU A 455 -17.94 -21.15 -21.78
CA LEU A 455 -18.16 -19.71 -21.60
C LEU A 455 -19.62 -19.38 -21.26
N GLU A 456 -20.59 -20.17 -21.74
CA GLU A 456 -22.00 -20.01 -21.37
C GLU A 456 -22.28 -20.39 -19.90
N GLU A 457 -21.53 -21.35 -19.36
CA GLU A 457 -21.66 -21.82 -17.98
C GLU A 457 -20.88 -20.93 -17.00
N THR A 458 -19.66 -20.51 -17.37
CA THR A 458 -18.72 -19.82 -16.47
C THR A 458 -18.62 -18.31 -16.68
N GLY A 459 -18.79 -17.82 -17.92
CA GLY A 459 -18.63 -16.41 -18.28
C GLY A 459 -19.55 -15.46 -17.50
N PRO A 460 -20.85 -15.77 -17.31
CA PRO A 460 -21.72 -14.95 -16.47
C PRO A 460 -21.28 -14.88 -15.00
N ALA A 461 -20.76 -15.97 -14.43
CA ALA A 461 -20.29 -16.00 -13.04
C ALA A 461 -19.04 -15.12 -12.85
N ILE A 462 -18.07 -15.23 -13.76
CA ILE A 462 -16.84 -14.41 -13.78
C ILE A 462 -17.19 -12.94 -13.99
N LEU A 463 -18.11 -12.61 -14.90
CA LEU A 463 -18.55 -11.24 -15.13
C LEU A 463 -19.20 -10.64 -13.87
N ILE A 464 -20.03 -11.41 -13.15
CA ILE A 464 -20.63 -10.95 -11.89
C ILE A 464 -19.54 -10.70 -10.84
N SER A 465 -18.59 -11.63 -10.68
CA SER A 465 -17.44 -11.47 -9.78
C SER A 465 -16.65 -10.19 -10.10
N ALA A 466 -16.24 -10.01 -11.36
CA ALA A 466 -15.52 -8.83 -11.84
C ALA A 466 -16.30 -7.53 -11.57
N LEU A 467 -17.60 -7.49 -11.89
CA LEU A 467 -18.44 -6.31 -11.63
C LEU A 467 -18.55 -6.00 -10.14
N THR A 468 -18.71 -7.01 -9.27
CA THR A 468 -18.77 -6.77 -7.83
C THR A 468 -17.47 -6.18 -7.28
N ASN A 469 -16.31 -6.66 -7.73
CA ASN A 469 -15.01 -6.11 -7.36
C ASN A 469 -14.82 -4.68 -7.91
N ILE A 470 -15.21 -4.42 -9.18
CA ILE A 470 -15.18 -3.08 -9.77
C ILE A 470 -16.04 -2.10 -8.98
N PHE A 471 -17.26 -2.50 -8.57
CA PHE A 471 -18.13 -1.62 -7.78
C PHE A 471 -17.56 -1.37 -6.37
N ALA A 472 -16.97 -2.39 -5.74
CA ALA A 472 -16.30 -2.22 -4.45
C ALA A 472 -15.13 -1.22 -4.56
N ASP A 473 -14.26 -1.38 -5.56
CA ASP A 473 -13.16 -0.46 -5.81
C ASP A 473 -13.66 0.93 -6.24
N LEU A 474 -14.78 1.02 -6.96
CA LEU A 474 -15.37 2.31 -7.35
C LEU A 474 -15.83 3.10 -6.13
N VAL A 475 -16.49 2.44 -5.17
CA VAL A 475 -16.85 3.04 -3.89
C VAL A 475 -15.59 3.45 -3.12
N GLY A 476 -14.55 2.60 -3.11
CA GLY A 476 -13.25 2.93 -2.54
C GLY A 476 -12.60 4.16 -3.18
N ALA A 477 -12.70 4.30 -4.50
CA ALA A 477 -12.18 5.43 -5.26
C ALA A 477 -12.89 6.75 -4.91
N PHE A 478 -14.19 6.71 -4.62
CA PHE A 478 -14.97 7.90 -4.25
C PHE A 478 -14.76 8.36 -2.80
N ILE A 479 -14.56 7.43 -1.87
CA ILE A 479 -14.45 7.73 -0.43
C ILE A 479 -12.98 7.92 -0.01
N GLY A 480 -12.05 7.36 -0.79
CA GLY A 480 -10.62 7.33 -0.49
C GLY A 480 -9.91 8.68 -0.56
N SER A 481 -8.69 8.68 -0.05
CA SER A 481 -7.70 9.73 -0.29
C SER A 481 -7.01 9.55 -1.64
N GLU A 482 -6.24 10.55 -2.10
CA GLU A 482 -5.61 10.54 -3.43
C GLU A 482 -4.84 9.25 -3.75
N GLU A 483 -4.02 8.74 -2.82
CA GLU A 483 -3.23 7.52 -3.03
C GLU A 483 -4.10 6.25 -3.06
N ILE A 484 -5.19 6.22 -2.26
CA ILE A 484 -6.12 5.07 -2.25
C ILE A 484 -6.99 5.07 -3.50
N THR A 485 -7.48 6.22 -3.93
CA THR A 485 -8.18 6.36 -5.20
C THR A 485 -7.32 5.92 -6.37
N LEU A 486 -6.02 6.25 -6.35
CA LEU A 486 -5.07 5.80 -7.36
C LEU A 486 -4.95 4.26 -7.38
N LEU A 487 -4.86 3.63 -6.20
CA LEU A 487 -4.85 2.16 -6.08
C LEU A 487 -6.15 1.54 -6.62
N CYS A 488 -7.32 2.06 -6.23
CA CYS A 488 -8.62 1.57 -6.69
C CYS A 488 -8.79 1.74 -8.21
N VAL A 489 -8.40 2.87 -8.79
CA VAL A 489 -8.41 3.07 -10.26
C VAL A 489 -7.49 2.07 -10.95
N GLY A 490 -6.31 1.81 -10.37
CA GLY A 490 -5.38 0.77 -10.83
C GLY A 490 -6.01 -0.63 -10.82
N ASN A 491 -6.71 -0.99 -9.75
CA ASN A 491 -7.40 -2.26 -9.61
C ASN A 491 -8.58 -2.37 -10.59
N ILE A 492 -9.46 -1.36 -10.69
CA ILE A 492 -10.58 -1.35 -11.64
C ILE A 492 -10.10 -1.59 -13.06
N ALA A 493 -9.09 -0.83 -13.51
CA ALA A 493 -8.53 -1.00 -14.84
C ALA A 493 -7.95 -2.40 -15.04
N SER A 494 -7.26 -2.94 -14.03
CA SER A 494 -6.68 -4.27 -14.08
C SER A 494 -7.74 -5.38 -14.12
N ILE A 495 -8.81 -5.29 -13.34
CA ILE A 495 -9.93 -6.25 -13.36
C ILE A 495 -10.64 -6.24 -14.72
N ILE A 496 -10.86 -5.05 -15.30
CA ILE A 496 -11.50 -4.93 -16.62
C ILE A 496 -10.63 -5.62 -17.68
N VAL A 497 -9.32 -5.32 -17.71
CA VAL A 497 -8.40 -5.95 -18.67
C VAL A 497 -8.27 -7.44 -18.41
N ASP A 498 -8.25 -7.87 -17.14
CA ASP A 498 -8.17 -9.28 -16.76
C ASP A 498 -9.38 -10.06 -17.25
N PHE A 499 -10.61 -9.55 -17.05
CA PHE A 499 -11.82 -10.14 -17.61
C PHE A 499 -11.71 -10.36 -19.14
N PHE A 500 -11.25 -9.35 -19.88
CA PHE A 500 -11.06 -9.49 -21.33
C PHE A 500 -9.97 -10.50 -21.68
N TYR A 501 -8.86 -10.51 -20.95
CA TYR A 501 -7.75 -11.44 -21.17
C TYR A 501 -8.17 -12.88 -20.84
N GLN A 502 -8.95 -13.11 -19.79
CA GLN A 502 -9.48 -14.43 -19.45
C GLN A 502 -10.41 -14.99 -20.55
N ILE A 503 -11.35 -14.19 -21.07
CA ILE A 503 -12.26 -14.67 -22.13
C ILE A 503 -11.60 -14.78 -23.52
N THR A 504 -10.40 -14.20 -23.73
CA THR A 504 -9.70 -14.20 -25.03
C THR A 504 -8.38 -14.97 -25.02
N LEU A 505 -7.41 -14.51 -24.22
CA LEU A 505 -6.05 -15.03 -24.19
C LEU A 505 -6.01 -16.40 -23.53
N PHE A 506 -6.67 -16.54 -22.38
CA PHE A 506 -6.70 -17.81 -21.64
C PHE A 506 -7.50 -18.87 -22.42
N THR A 507 -8.65 -18.51 -22.98
CA THR A 507 -9.43 -19.42 -23.85
C THR A 507 -8.70 -19.81 -25.12
N ALA A 508 -7.99 -18.89 -25.78
CA ALA A 508 -7.18 -19.21 -26.95
C ALA A 508 -6.07 -20.22 -26.63
N GLY A 509 -5.35 -20.03 -25.52
CA GLY A 509 -4.33 -20.97 -25.06
C GLY A 509 -4.92 -22.35 -24.72
N ALA A 510 -6.07 -22.38 -24.05
CA ALA A 510 -6.75 -23.64 -23.72
C ALA A 510 -7.26 -24.41 -24.96
N THR A 511 -7.59 -23.71 -26.05
CA THR A 511 -8.02 -24.35 -27.31
C THR A 511 -6.87 -24.91 -28.13
N GLU A 512 -5.69 -24.28 -28.05
CA GLU A 512 -4.49 -24.74 -28.75
C GLU A 512 -4.02 -26.10 -28.22
N ASP A 513 -4.06 -26.30 -26.90
CA ASP A 513 -3.72 -27.56 -26.24
C ASP A 513 -4.62 -28.76 -26.65
N VAL A 514 -5.77 -28.51 -27.28
CA VAL A 514 -6.68 -29.55 -27.80
C VAL A 514 -6.47 -29.82 -29.29
N GLN A 515 -5.82 -28.89 -30.00
CA GLN A 515 -5.63 -28.92 -31.46
C GLN A 515 -4.27 -29.45 -31.90
N GLU A 516 -3.35 -29.69 -30.97
CA GLU A 516 -2.17 -30.54 -31.16
C GLU A 516 -2.51 -32.01 -30.80
N PRO A 517 -3.00 -32.84 -31.74
CA PRO A 517 -2.94 -34.28 -31.57
C PRO A 517 -1.49 -34.74 -31.79
N SER A 518 -1.02 -35.56 -30.84
CA SER A 518 -0.03 -36.65 -30.98
C SER A 518 0.75 -36.75 -32.29
#